data_AF-A0A6N3T673-F1
#
_entry.id   AF-A0A6N3T673-F1
#
_cell.length_a   1.000
_cell.length_b   1.000
_cell.length_c   1.000
_cell.angle_alpha   90.00
_cell.angle_beta   90.00
_cell.angle_gamma   90.00
#
_symmetry.space_group_name_H-M   'P 1'
#
loop_
_entity.id
_entity.type
_entity.pdbx_description
1 polymer ?
#
loop_
_entity_poly.entity_id
_entity_poly.type
_entity_poly.pdbx_seq_one_letter_code
_entity_poly.pdbx_strand_id
1 'polypeptide(L)'
;MQVQIAGASDLVDRFEKLLETYDVSIPRHSQTSADMLPLWSILKTVSAGFEGTPDDMRCEYTAGLAVHDLAAKVLRVKDHPGFSTLIPHLQLLAQGAVHLTQEQPADADAYNKLVEVYWATLLMAMGTRVQLDHPKSSNGDNPDVIALDGSGEPARAYAFKTVRSPHTQSLLDHIVKGVDQIERCPAPEGIVAFNLTPRLLDAGLWPENGFFADWRQPAVHTIRMLRKMISDIVTDNGQQTIDDVFAGKKATSSILCVAFIPTVARNPDTGNAVVMPLKVAMVIHLSANSPPSIAMMAEIKGANDIMQTVLV
;
A
#
# COMPACT_ATOMS: atom_id res chain seq x y z
N MET A 1 -9.50 1.75 -18.78
CA MET A 1 -8.32 2.39 -18.11
C MET A 1 -7.03 2.08 -18.87
N GLN A 2 -6.67 2.94 -19.83
CA GLN A 2 -5.43 2.84 -20.60
C GLN A 2 -4.53 3.97 -20.09
N VAL A 3 -3.41 3.65 -19.46
CA VAL A 3 -2.35 4.64 -19.26
C VAL A 3 -1.86 4.96 -20.67
N GLN A 4 -2.31 6.08 -21.25
CA GLN A 4 -1.73 6.53 -22.50
C GLN A 4 -0.27 6.88 -22.21
N ILE A 5 0.65 6.37 -23.03
CA ILE A 5 2.11 6.53 -22.83
C ILE A 5 2.47 8.02 -22.59
N ALA A 6 1.79 8.94 -23.26
CA ALA A 6 1.93 10.38 -23.06
C ALA A 6 1.52 10.86 -21.64
N GLY A 7 0.46 10.30 -21.05
CA GLY A 7 0.01 10.61 -19.69
C GLY A 7 0.91 10.01 -18.61
N ALA A 8 1.48 8.82 -18.86
CA ALA A 8 2.49 8.22 -17.97
C ALA A 8 3.75 9.09 -17.90
N SER A 9 4.21 9.61 -19.05
CA SER A 9 5.41 10.45 -19.12
C SER A 9 5.23 11.79 -18.39
N ASP A 10 4.11 12.51 -18.63
CA ASP A 10 3.83 13.78 -17.94
C ASP A 10 3.77 13.61 -16.41
N LEU A 11 3.18 12.51 -15.96
CA LEU A 11 3.07 12.20 -14.53
C LEU A 11 4.44 12.00 -13.89
N VAL A 12 5.33 11.26 -14.54
CA VAL A 12 6.71 11.04 -14.08
C VAL A 12 7.43 12.39 -13.98
N ASP A 13 7.41 13.20 -15.05
CA ASP A 13 8.10 14.49 -15.09
C ASP A 13 7.62 15.44 -13.99
N ARG A 14 6.31 15.48 -13.75
CA ARG A 14 5.71 16.30 -12.69
C ARG A 14 6.09 15.81 -11.30
N PHE A 15 6.18 14.49 -11.11
CA PHE A 15 6.59 13.91 -9.84
C PHE A 15 8.08 14.17 -9.57
N GLU A 16 8.95 14.04 -10.57
CA GLU A 16 10.37 14.40 -10.46
C GLU A 16 10.54 15.87 -10.08
N LYS A 17 9.86 16.78 -10.78
CA LYS A 17 9.89 18.21 -10.47
C LYS A 17 9.39 18.53 -9.06
N LEU A 18 8.39 17.78 -8.58
CA LEU A 18 7.91 17.91 -7.21
C LEU A 18 9.01 17.51 -6.23
N LEU A 19 9.68 16.37 -6.44
CA LEU A 19 10.76 15.89 -5.58
C LEU A 19 11.94 16.88 -5.55
N GLU A 20 12.33 17.44 -6.70
CA GLU A 20 13.37 18.47 -6.80
C GLU A 20 13.04 19.73 -5.98
N THR A 21 11.77 20.12 -5.92
CA THR A 21 11.32 21.30 -5.13
C THR A 21 11.60 21.14 -3.63
N TYR A 22 11.78 19.91 -3.14
CA TYR A 22 12.04 19.59 -1.74
C TYR A 22 13.44 19.00 -1.51
N ASP A 23 14.38 19.25 -2.43
CA ASP A 23 15.74 18.72 -2.41
C ASP A 23 15.80 17.19 -2.28
N VAL A 24 14.75 16.50 -2.73
CA VAL A 24 14.70 15.04 -2.78
C VAL A 24 15.38 14.59 -4.06
N SER A 25 16.69 14.36 -3.97
CA SER A 25 17.44 13.80 -5.09
C SER A 25 17.21 12.29 -5.20
N ILE A 26 16.87 11.85 -6.42
CA ILE A 26 16.97 10.46 -6.83
C ILE A 26 18.43 10.26 -7.33
N PRO A 27 19.34 9.62 -6.57
CA PRO A 27 20.76 9.56 -6.94
C PRO A 27 21.01 8.84 -8.27
N ARG A 28 21.90 9.42 -9.09
CA ARG A 28 22.43 8.85 -10.35
C ARG A 28 23.79 8.18 -10.10
N HIS A 29 24.12 7.09 -10.80
CA HIS A 29 25.43 6.42 -10.64
C HIS A 29 26.58 7.27 -11.22
N SER A 30 27.64 7.47 -10.43
CA SER A 30 28.68 8.48 -10.66
C SER A 30 29.71 8.15 -11.77
N GLN A 31 29.79 6.90 -12.23
CA GLN A 31 30.79 6.47 -13.24
C GLN A 31 30.22 6.07 -14.60
N THR A 32 28.96 5.66 -14.65
CA THR A 32 28.31 5.13 -15.87
C THR A 32 27.18 6.00 -16.38
N SER A 33 26.74 6.99 -15.58
CA SER A 33 25.47 7.71 -15.78
C SER A 33 24.25 6.77 -15.87
N ALA A 34 24.39 5.49 -15.52
CA ALA A 34 23.31 4.52 -15.55
C ALA A 34 22.56 4.58 -14.22
N ASP A 35 21.27 4.87 -14.26
CA ASP A 35 20.43 4.88 -13.07
C ASP A 35 20.28 3.47 -12.51
N MET A 36 20.63 3.29 -11.24
CA MET A 36 20.37 2.05 -10.52
C MET A 36 19.69 2.36 -9.19
N LEU A 37 18.61 3.15 -9.28
CA LEU A 37 17.52 3.03 -8.33
C LEU A 37 16.35 2.38 -9.04
N PRO A 38 15.78 1.31 -8.47
CA PRO A 38 14.67 0.63 -9.12
C PRO A 38 13.49 1.58 -9.32
N LEU A 39 13.26 2.57 -8.44
CA LEU A 39 12.23 3.60 -8.64
C LEU A 39 12.39 4.36 -9.98
N TRP A 40 13.60 4.81 -10.32
CA TRP A 40 13.83 5.54 -11.58
C TRP A 40 13.79 4.62 -12.79
N SER A 41 14.38 3.43 -12.69
CA SER A 41 14.26 2.41 -13.74
C SER A 41 12.79 2.10 -14.03
N ILE A 42 11.97 2.03 -12.99
CA ILE A 42 10.54 1.80 -13.09
C ILE A 42 9.83 2.99 -13.73
N LEU A 43 10.08 4.23 -13.28
CA LEU A 43 9.48 5.44 -13.84
C LEU A 43 9.85 5.60 -15.33
N LYS A 44 11.12 5.35 -15.68
CA LYS A 44 11.59 5.35 -17.08
C LYS A 44 10.93 4.24 -17.91
N THR A 45 10.79 3.04 -17.36
CA THR A 45 10.09 1.94 -18.04
C THR A 45 8.61 2.29 -18.25
N VAL A 46 7.95 2.90 -17.26
CA VAL A 46 6.58 3.40 -17.38
C VAL A 46 6.46 4.48 -18.45
N SER A 47 7.43 5.41 -18.54
CA SER A 47 7.46 6.47 -19.55
C SER A 47 7.74 5.94 -20.97
N ALA A 48 8.70 5.03 -21.11
CA ALA A 48 9.07 4.43 -22.41
C ALA A 48 8.03 3.42 -22.92
N GLY A 49 7.21 2.87 -22.02
CA GLY A 49 6.39 1.70 -22.27
C GLY A 49 7.16 0.41 -22.00
N PHE A 50 6.40 -0.67 -21.90
CA PHE A 50 6.93 -2.01 -21.63
C PHE A 50 7.07 -2.80 -22.94
N GLU A 51 8.25 -3.33 -23.22
CA GLU A 51 8.54 -4.18 -24.40
C GLU A 51 8.70 -5.65 -23.99
N GLY A 52 7.84 -6.53 -24.51
CA GLY A 52 7.88 -7.97 -24.20
C GLY A 52 6.47 -8.54 -24.01
N THR A 53 6.38 -9.81 -23.60
CA THR A 53 5.09 -10.35 -23.17
C THR A 53 4.81 -9.91 -21.73
N PRO A 54 3.53 -9.79 -21.32
CA PRO A 54 3.21 -9.52 -19.93
C PRO A 54 3.90 -10.51 -18.97
N ASP A 55 3.98 -11.78 -19.34
CA ASP A 55 4.53 -12.85 -18.50
C ASP A 55 6.03 -12.62 -18.22
N ASP A 56 6.79 -12.20 -19.23
CA ASP A 56 8.23 -11.90 -19.10
C ASP A 56 8.51 -10.71 -18.18
N MET A 57 7.57 -9.78 -18.11
CA MET A 57 7.75 -8.48 -17.45
C MET A 57 6.91 -8.32 -16.18
N ARG A 58 6.36 -9.43 -15.65
CA ARG A 58 5.42 -9.41 -14.52
C ARG A 58 5.95 -8.58 -13.35
N CYS A 59 7.21 -8.77 -12.98
CA CYS A 59 7.86 -8.05 -11.89
C CYS A 59 7.96 -6.55 -12.18
N GLU A 60 8.42 -6.18 -13.36
CA GLU A 60 8.58 -4.80 -13.83
C GLU A 60 7.23 -4.08 -13.89
N TYR A 61 6.19 -4.73 -14.40
CA TYR A 61 4.83 -4.20 -14.45
C TYR A 61 4.25 -3.98 -13.05
N THR A 62 4.48 -4.91 -12.13
CA THR A 62 4.06 -4.78 -10.72
C THR A 62 4.64 -3.52 -10.11
N ALA A 63 5.95 -3.38 -10.26
CA ALA A 63 6.73 -2.29 -9.72
C ALA A 63 6.30 -0.96 -10.35
N GLY A 64 6.14 -0.95 -11.68
CA GLY A 64 5.59 0.14 -12.50
C GLY A 64 4.26 0.66 -12.01
N LEU A 65 3.29 -0.23 -11.84
CA LEU A 65 1.94 0.15 -11.46
C LEU A 65 1.88 0.75 -10.06
N ALA A 66 2.57 0.15 -9.09
CA ALA A 66 2.58 0.66 -7.71
C ALA A 66 3.23 2.05 -7.62
N VAL A 67 4.37 2.24 -8.31
CA VAL A 67 5.09 3.51 -8.36
C VAL A 67 4.29 4.60 -9.10
N HIS A 68 3.74 4.26 -10.26
CA HIS A 68 2.90 5.19 -11.05
C HIS A 68 1.68 5.66 -10.25
N ASP A 69 0.97 4.72 -9.60
CA ASP A 69 -0.20 5.06 -8.79
C ASP A 69 0.20 5.90 -7.56
N LEU A 70 1.29 5.56 -6.86
CA LEU A 70 1.84 6.38 -5.77
C LEU A 70 2.17 7.80 -6.23
N ALA A 71 2.92 7.96 -7.33
CA ALA A 71 3.27 9.27 -7.87
C ALA A 71 2.02 10.11 -8.20
N ALA A 72 0.98 9.49 -8.77
CA ALA A 72 -0.31 10.12 -9.00
C ALA A 72 -0.94 10.65 -7.70
N LYS A 73 -0.95 9.84 -6.63
CA LYS A 73 -1.53 10.24 -5.33
C LYS A 73 -0.71 11.33 -4.65
N VAL A 74 0.62 11.24 -4.68
CA VAL A 74 1.50 12.27 -4.10
C VAL A 74 1.29 13.61 -4.80
N LEU A 75 1.24 13.62 -6.13
CA LEU A 75 0.95 14.83 -6.92
C LEU A 75 -0.43 15.41 -6.60
N ARG A 76 -1.42 14.57 -6.30
CA ARG A 76 -2.78 15.00 -5.94
C ARG A 76 -2.82 15.79 -4.63
N VAL A 77 -1.90 15.52 -3.71
CA VAL A 77 -1.85 16.08 -2.36
C VAL A 77 -0.72 17.08 -2.13
N LYS A 78 0.01 17.48 -3.18
CA LYS A 78 1.15 18.41 -3.09
C LYS A 78 0.83 19.74 -2.39
N ASP A 79 -0.41 20.21 -2.51
CA ASP A 79 -0.89 21.48 -1.92
C ASP A 79 -1.56 21.28 -0.55
N HIS A 80 -1.55 20.05 -0.02
CA HIS A 80 -2.16 19.74 1.28
C HIS A 80 -1.33 20.37 2.42
N PRO A 81 -1.95 20.98 3.46
CA PRO A 81 -1.21 21.63 4.54
C PRO A 81 -0.23 20.73 5.31
N GLY A 82 -0.49 19.42 5.32
CA GLY A 82 0.36 18.41 5.94
C GLY A 82 1.36 17.74 4.98
N PHE A 83 1.54 18.22 3.75
CA PHE A 83 2.36 17.55 2.74
C PHE A 83 3.81 17.34 3.17
N SER A 84 4.38 18.28 3.94
CA SER A 84 5.76 18.21 4.43
C SER A 84 6.05 16.94 5.24
N THR A 85 5.05 16.35 5.88
CA THR A 85 5.17 15.06 6.59
C THR A 85 5.58 13.92 5.66
N LEU A 86 5.26 13.98 4.36
CA LEU A 86 5.64 12.95 3.39
C LEU A 86 7.13 13.03 3.00
N ILE A 87 7.76 14.20 3.11
CA ILE A 87 9.09 14.47 2.53
C ILE A 87 10.17 13.53 3.06
N PRO A 88 10.33 13.30 4.39
CA PRO A 88 11.34 12.37 4.89
C PRO A 88 11.15 10.94 4.37
N HIS A 89 9.91 10.53 4.14
CA HIS A 89 9.59 9.20 3.62
C HIS A 89 9.84 9.10 2.12
N LEU A 90 9.50 10.14 1.35
CA LEU A 90 9.81 10.25 -0.07
C LEU A 90 11.32 10.26 -0.28
N GLN A 91 12.09 10.92 0.60
CA GLN A 91 13.55 10.85 0.61
C GLN A 91 14.07 9.43 0.87
N LEU A 92 13.49 8.70 1.84
CA LEU A 92 13.88 7.31 2.07
C LEU A 92 13.55 6.43 0.86
N LEU A 93 12.37 6.58 0.26
CA LEU A 93 11.96 5.85 -0.94
C LEU A 93 12.87 6.18 -2.14
N ALA A 94 13.27 7.43 -2.29
CA ALA A 94 14.20 7.88 -3.31
C ALA A 94 15.63 7.41 -3.06
N GLN A 95 16.07 7.28 -1.80
CA GLN A 95 17.43 6.81 -1.45
C GLN A 95 17.56 5.28 -1.42
N GLY A 96 16.44 4.56 -1.28
CA GLY A 96 16.43 3.12 -1.02
C GLY A 96 16.70 2.25 -2.26
N ALA A 97 17.41 1.14 -2.05
CA ALA A 97 17.47 0.02 -2.99
C ALA A 97 16.09 -0.65 -3.10
N VAL A 98 15.26 -0.14 -4.00
CA VAL A 98 13.88 -0.61 -4.19
C VAL A 98 13.86 -2.00 -4.85
N HIS A 99 14.10 -3.08 -4.11
CA HIS A 99 13.93 -4.44 -4.64
C HIS A 99 12.43 -4.76 -4.81
N LEU A 100 11.77 -4.10 -5.76
CA LEU A 100 10.37 -4.35 -6.14
C LEU A 100 10.23 -5.65 -6.96
N THR A 101 11.34 -6.17 -7.47
CA THR A 101 11.39 -7.27 -8.44
C THR A 101 12.41 -8.37 -8.10
N GLN A 102 13.08 -8.28 -6.95
CA GLN A 102 14.07 -9.25 -6.50
C GLN A 102 13.81 -9.68 -5.06
N GLU A 103 14.27 -10.89 -4.71
CA GLU A 103 14.27 -11.38 -3.34
C GLU A 103 15.04 -10.38 -2.47
N GLN A 104 14.34 -9.79 -1.50
CA GLN A 104 14.87 -8.71 -0.69
C GLN A 104 15.93 -9.25 0.28
N PRO A 105 17.03 -8.51 0.53
CA PRO A 105 17.80 -8.69 1.75
C PRO A 105 16.88 -8.57 2.97
N ALA A 106 17.22 -9.22 4.09
CA ALA A 106 16.39 -9.27 5.29
C ALA A 106 15.91 -7.89 5.83
N ASP A 107 16.56 -6.79 5.42
CA ASP A 107 16.36 -5.41 5.91
C ASP A 107 15.64 -4.48 4.89
N ALA A 108 14.60 -4.95 4.21
CA ALA A 108 13.92 -4.15 3.17
C ALA A 108 12.83 -3.20 3.70
N ASP A 109 13.24 -2.25 4.55
CA ASP A 109 12.39 -1.24 5.16
C ASP A 109 11.67 -0.34 4.13
N ALA A 110 12.29 -0.08 2.97
CA ALA A 110 11.76 0.84 1.96
C ALA A 110 10.40 0.40 1.37
N TYR A 111 10.18 -0.90 1.13
CA TYR A 111 8.88 -1.38 0.61
C TYR A 111 7.79 -1.35 1.68
N ASN A 112 8.15 -1.62 2.93
CA ASN A 112 7.23 -1.51 4.06
C ASN A 112 6.77 -0.05 4.23
N LYS A 113 7.69 0.91 4.04
CA LYS A 113 7.34 2.35 4.08
C LYS A 113 6.48 2.82 2.91
N LEU A 114 6.45 2.11 1.78
CA LEU A 114 5.62 2.48 0.63
C LEU A 114 4.13 2.47 0.99
N VAL A 115 3.63 1.41 1.64
CA VAL A 115 2.20 1.31 1.96
C VAL A 115 1.75 2.36 2.97
N GLU A 116 2.63 2.75 3.89
CA GLU A 116 2.38 3.79 4.89
C GLU A 116 2.20 5.16 4.23
N VAL A 117 3.16 5.53 3.36
CA VAL A 117 3.09 6.77 2.57
C VAL A 117 1.88 6.74 1.67
N TYR A 118 1.62 5.61 1.01
CA TYR A 118 0.46 5.45 0.14
C TYR A 118 -0.83 5.70 0.91
N TRP A 119 -1.04 5.04 2.04
CA TRP A 119 -2.24 5.22 2.85
C TRP A 119 -2.38 6.66 3.37
N ALA A 120 -1.29 7.26 3.84
CA ALA A 120 -1.28 8.66 4.24
C ALA A 120 -1.68 9.61 3.10
N THR A 121 -1.21 9.38 1.86
CA THR A 121 -1.63 10.19 0.71
C THR A 121 -3.12 10.04 0.41
N LEU A 122 -3.71 8.84 0.59
CA LEU A 122 -5.15 8.66 0.42
C LEU A 122 -5.93 9.49 1.45
N LEU A 123 -5.52 9.47 2.71
CA LEU A 123 -6.15 10.26 3.78
C LEU A 123 -6.00 11.77 3.51
N MET A 124 -4.81 12.23 3.12
CA MET A 124 -4.59 13.64 2.74
C MET A 124 -5.46 14.06 1.55
N ALA A 125 -5.70 13.17 0.59
CA ALA A 125 -6.56 13.44 -0.56
C ALA A 125 -8.04 13.60 -0.16
N MET A 126 -8.45 13.07 1.00
CA MET A 126 -9.74 13.35 1.63
C MET A 126 -9.78 14.69 2.39
N GLY A 127 -8.63 15.37 2.53
CA GLY A 127 -8.47 16.56 3.36
C GLY A 127 -8.08 16.26 4.80
N THR A 128 -7.78 15.00 5.14
CA THR A 128 -7.38 14.59 6.49
C THR A 128 -5.90 14.90 6.72
N ARG A 129 -5.59 15.60 7.81
CA ARG A 129 -4.20 15.75 8.27
C ARG A 129 -3.72 14.45 8.88
N VAL A 130 -2.44 14.13 8.66
CA VAL A 130 -1.84 12.89 9.15
C VAL A 130 -0.50 13.15 9.80
N GLN A 131 -0.17 12.31 10.77
CA GLN A 131 1.18 12.12 11.29
C GLN A 131 1.69 10.76 10.78
N LEU A 132 2.95 10.72 10.39
CA LEU A 132 3.65 9.51 9.99
C LEU A 132 4.79 9.24 10.97
N ASP A 133 5.02 7.98 11.30
CA ASP A 133 6.16 7.59 12.13
C ASP A 133 7.47 7.81 11.37
N HIS A 134 8.44 8.49 12.00
CA HIS A 134 9.60 8.99 11.27
C HIS A 134 10.45 7.82 10.70
N PRO A 135 10.84 7.86 9.41
CA PRO A 135 11.39 6.70 8.71
C PRO A 135 12.73 6.19 9.23
N LYS A 136 13.50 7.02 9.95
CA LYS A 136 14.86 6.68 10.46
C LYS A 136 14.98 6.68 11.99
N SER A 137 13.95 7.12 12.69
CA SER A 137 13.96 7.23 14.17
C SER A 137 12.72 6.61 14.80
N SER A 138 12.14 5.63 14.09
CA SER A 138 11.09 4.78 14.59
C SER A 138 11.66 3.85 15.66
N ASN A 139 11.24 4.02 16.91
CA ASN A 139 11.52 3.03 17.96
C ASN A 139 10.56 1.83 17.89
N GLY A 140 9.70 1.77 16.85
CA GLY A 140 8.68 0.74 16.69
C GLY A 140 7.47 0.89 17.63
N ASP A 141 7.37 2.00 18.37
CA ASP A 141 6.39 2.19 19.44
C ASP A 141 5.11 2.93 19.02
N ASN A 142 5.11 3.58 17.86
CA ASN A 142 3.97 4.33 17.35
C ASN A 142 3.31 3.60 16.17
N PRO A 143 2.00 3.79 15.94
CA PRO A 143 1.35 3.40 14.71
C PRO A 143 1.99 4.12 13.52
N ASP A 144 2.06 3.45 12.38
CA ASP A 144 2.74 3.94 11.19
C ASP A 144 2.05 5.18 10.59
N VAL A 145 0.71 5.23 10.66
CA VAL A 145 -0.09 6.38 10.21
C VAL A 145 -1.12 6.76 11.28
N ILE A 146 -1.20 8.04 11.62
CA ILE A 146 -2.22 8.59 12.53
C ILE A 146 -3.00 9.66 11.79
N ALA A 147 -4.32 9.48 11.65
CA ALA A 147 -5.24 10.49 11.15
C ALA A 147 -5.61 11.47 12.26
N LEU A 148 -5.58 12.76 11.96
CA LEU A 148 -5.94 13.84 12.87
C LEU A 148 -7.35 14.34 12.59
N ASP A 149 -8.06 14.76 13.64
CA ASP A 149 -9.34 15.46 13.49
C ASP A 149 -9.16 16.93 13.06
N GLY A 150 -10.28 17.66 12.96
CA GLY A 150 -10.29 19.07 12.56
C GLY A 150 -9.58 20.02 13.54
N SER A 151 -9.36 19.60 14.79
CA SER A 151 -8.58 20.34 15.79
C SER A 151 -7.08 20.04 15.73
N GLY A 152 -6.70 18.98 15.00
CA GLY A 152 -5.32 18.50 14.92
C GLY A 152 -4.98 17.41 15.92
N GLU A 153 -5.96 16.90 16.67
CA GLU A 153 -5.76 15.84 17.65
C GLU A 153 -5.81 14.45 16.99
N PRO A 154 -5.02 13.47 17.48
CA PRO A 154 -5.06 12.09 17.02
C PRO A 154 -6.44 11.46 17.13
N ALA A 155 -7.03 11.10 15.99
CA ALA A 155 -8.39 10.54 15.92
C ALA A 155 -8.39 9.04 15.64
N ARG A 156 -7.54 8.58 14.72
CA ARG A 156 -7.49 7.17 14.29
C ARG A 156 -6.05 6.74 14.00
N ALA A 157 -5.69 5.55 14.44
CA ALA A 157 -4.37 4.95 14.23
C ALA A 157 -4.41 3.76 13.26
N TYR A 158 -3.41 3.66 12.39
CA TYR A 158 -3.21 2.54 11.47
C TYR A 158 -1.83 1.95 11.71
N ALA A 159 -1.79 0.71 12.21
CA ALA A 159 -0.55 -0.04 12.42
C ALA A 159 -0.35 -1.03 11.27
N PHE A 160 0.51 -0.70 10.32
CA PHE A 160 0.82 -1.50 9.16
C PHE A 160 1.78 -2.64 9.48
N LYS A 161 1.51 -3.81 8.90
CA LYS A 161 2.37 -4.99 8.95
C LYS A 161 2.43 -5.60 7.56
N THR A 162 3.63 -5.67 6.99
CA THR A 162 3.84 -6.37 5.72
C THR A 162 3.87 -7.86 5.99
N VAL A 163 2.93 -8.59 5.38
CA VAL A 163 2.82 -10.04 5.56
C VAL A 163 3.47 -10.75 4.38
N ARG A 164 4.38 -11.66 4.69
CA ARG A 164 5.05 -12.56 3.74
C ARG A 164 4.84 -14.03 4.11
N SER A 165 4.88 -14.30 5.41
CA SER A 165 4.69 -15.63 5.97
C SER A 165 3.31 -16.19 5.65
N PRO A 166 3.20 -17.48 5.29
CA PRO A 166 1.92 -18.16 5.17
C PRO A 166 1.36 -18.62 6.53
N HIS A 167 2.14 -18.55 7.61
CA HIS A 167 1.81 -19.17 8.89
C HIS A 167 0.89 -18.29 9.73
N THR A 168 -0.27 -18.82 10.11
CA THR A 168 -1.30 -18.12 10.88
C THR A 168 -0.81 -17.58 12.23
N GLN A 169 0.08 -18.30 12.92
CA GLN A 169 0.74 -17.80 14.14
C GLN A 169 1.57 -16.53 13.88
N SER A 170 2.30 -16.47 12.76
CA SER A 170 3.08 -15.27 12.41
C SER A 170 2.17 -14.07 12.13
N LEU A 171 0.99 -14.31 11.54
CA LEU A 171 -0.02 -13.26 11.35
C LEU A 171 -0.60 -12.81 12.69
N LEU A 172 -0.87 -13.74 13.61
CA LEU A 172 -1.30 -13.40 14.98
C LEU A 172 -0.24 -12.55 15.70
N ASP A 173 1.04 -12.90 15.62
CA ASP A 173 2.13 -12.12 16.22
C ASP A 173 2.19 -10.69 15.65
N HIS A 174 1.90 -10.53 14.35
CA HIS A 174 1.78 -9.21 13.72
C HIS A 174 0.57 -8.43 14.26
N ILE A 175 -0.56 -9.09 14.51
CA ILE A 175 -1.74 -8.48 15.13
C ILE A 175 -1.40 -7.98 16.52
N VAL A 176 -0.83 -8.85 17.37
CA VAL A 176 -0.44 -8.48 18.74
C VAL A 176 0.48 -7.27 18.75
N LYS A 177 1.52 -7.27 17.92
CA LYS A 177 2.43 -6.11 17.79
C LYS A 177 1.72 -4.84 17.31
N GLY A 178 0.79 -4.96 16.36
CA GLY A 178 0.02 -3.80 15.88
C GLY A 178 -0.92 -3.25 16.93
N VAL A 179 -1.58 -4.13 17.70
CA VAL A 179 -2.42 -3.73 18.86
C VAL A 179 -1.57 -2.99 19.89
N ASP A 180 -0.40 -3.52 20.24
CA ASP A 180 0.51 -2.89 21.19
C ASP A 180 0.95 -1.48 20.76
N GLN A 181 1.20 -1.27 19.47
CA GLN A 181 1.50 0.06 18.92
C GLN A 181 0.31 1.03 19.05
N ILE A 182 -0.90 0.56 18.72
CA ILE A 182 -2.13 1.35 18.85
C ILE A 182 -2.37 1.73 20.33
N GLU A 183 -2.07 0.83 21.26
CA GLU A 183 -2.23 1.08 22.68
C GLU A 183 -1.32 2.18 23.23
N ARG A 184 -0.16 2.41 22.63
CA ARG A 184 0.77 3.49 23.02
C ARG A 184 0.41 4.85 22.43
N CYS A 185 -0.41 4.87 21.38
CA CYS A 185 -0.83 6.08 20.69
C CYS A 185 -1.94 6.85 21.42
N PRO A 186 -1.97 8.19 21.39
CA PRO A 186 -3.09 8.99 21.92
C PRO A 186 -4.41 8.83 21.16
N ALA A 187 -4.41 8.30 19.93
CA ALA A 187 -5.64 8.11 19.16
C ALA A 187 -6.61 7.16 19.92
N PRO A 188 -7.90 7.52 20.04
CA PRO A 188 -8.87 6.73 20.81
C PRO A 188 -9.26 5.41 20.15
N GLU A 189 -9.02 5.28 18.84
CA GLU A 189 -9.36 4.09 18.05
C GLU A 189 -8.24 3.79 17.05
N GLY A 190 -7.96 2.51 16.81
CA GLY A 190 -7.00 2.09 15.79
C GLY A 190 -7.35 0.78 15.10
N ILE A 191 -6.70 0.52 13.97
CA ILE A 191 -6.85 -0.73 13.23
C ILE A 191 -5.48 -1.26 12.82
N VAL A 192 -5.30 -2.58 12.97
CA VAL A 192 -4.14 -3.26 12.39
C VAL A 192 -4.38 -3.42 10.90
N ALA A 193 -3.42 -2.98 10.09
CA ALA A 193 -3.48 -3.05 8.65
C ALA A 193 -2.43 -4.02 8.11
N PHE A 194 -2.84 -4.93 7.23
CA PHE A 194 -1.94 -5.86 6.56
C PHE A 194 -1.66 -5.40 5.14
N ASN A 195 -0.38 -5.15 4.82
CA ASN A 195 0.07 -5.09 3.44
C ASN A 195 0.33 -6.52 2.96
N LEU A 196 -0.59 -7.00 2.12
CA LEU A 196 -0.62 -8.36 1.61
C LEU A 196 -0.05 -8.48 0.20
N THR A 197 0.43 -7.37 -0.38
CA THR A 197 0.97 -7.37 -1.74
C THR A 197 2.03 -8.45 -1.93
N PRO A 198 3.10 -8.55 -1.10
CA PRO A 198 4.13 -9.56 -1.33
C PRO A 198 3.60 -10.99 -1.24
N ARG A 199 2.66 -11.25 -0.33
CA ARG A 199 2.06 -12.57 -0.16
C ARG A 199 1.18 -12.98 -1.34
N LEU A 200 0.55 -12.00 -2.01
CA LEU A 200 -0.37 -12.22 -3.11
C LEU A 200 0.29 -12.14 -4.49
N LEU A 201 1.58 -11.78 -4.57
CA LEU A 201 2.29 -11.79 -5.85
C LEU A 201 2.34 -13.19 -6.46
N ASP A 202 2.51 -14.24 -5.66
CA ASP A 202 2.57 -15.63 -6.14
C ASP A 202 1.23 -16.39 -6.03
N ALA A 203 0.13 -15.67 -5.82
CA ALA A 203 -1.19 -16.24 -5.54
C ALA A 203 -1.98 -16.75 -6.76
N GLY A 204 -1.36 -16.88 -7.94
CA GLY A 204 -2.08 -17.25 -9.17
C GLY A 204 -3.06 -16.17 -9.66
N LEU A 205 -2.83 -14.91 -9.28
CA LEU A 205 -3.62 -13.75 -9.72
C LEU A 205 -3.12 -13.13 -11.03
N TRP A 206 -2.06 -13.70 -11.56
CA TRP A 206 -1.57 -13.52 -12.91
C TRP A 206 -2.03 -14.70 -13.77
N PRO A 207 -2.64 -14.47 -14.94
CA PRO A 207 -3.18 -15.56 -15.76
C PRO A 207 -2.04 -16.38 -16.37
N GLU A 208 -2.09 -17.71 -16.20
CA GLU A 208 -1.18 -18.62 -16.91
C GLU A 208 -1.56 -18.67 -18.40
N ASN A 209 -0.75 -18.03 -19.26
CA ASN A 209 -0.93 -17.98 -20.73
C ASN A 209 -2.04 -17.02 -21.24
N GLY A 210 -1.94 -15.72 -20.91
CA GLY A 210 -2.69 -14.69 -21.63
C GLY A 210 -3.32 -13.64 -20.72
N PHE A 211 -4.66 -13.63 -20.64
CA PHE A 211 -5.39 -12.61 -19.90
C PHE A 211 -6.74 -13.14 -19.40
N PHE A 212 -7.21 -12.60 -18.26
CA PHE A 212 -8.58 -12.82 -17.82
C PHE A 212 -9.56 -12.14 -18.77
N ALA A 213 -10.62 -12.85 -19.16
CA ALA A 213 -11.67 -12.28 -20.00
C ALA A 213 -12.41 -11.13 -19.31
N ASP A 214 -12.40 -11.12 -17.98
CA ASP A 214 -13.09 -10.15 -17.13
C ASP A 214 -12.25 -9.87 -15.88
N TRP A 215 -11.94 -8.60 -15.64
CA TRP A 215 -11.14 -8.15 -14.49
C TRP A 215 -11.79 -8.50 -13.14
N ARG A 216 -13.10 -8.73 -13.11
CA ARG A 216 -13.82 -9.14 -11.90
C ARG A 216 -13.41 -10.54 -11.43
N GLN A 217 -12.94 -11.41 -12.31
CA GLN A 217 -12.52 -12.77 -11.95
C GLN A 217 -11.33 -12.75 -10.97
N PRO A 218 -10.18 -12.13 -11.28
CA PRO A 218 -9.08 -12.06 -10.34
C PRO A 218 -9.41 -11.20 -9.11
N ALA A 219 -10.30 -10.20 -9.22
CA ALA A 219 -10.79 -9.45 -8.06
C ALA A 219 -11.58 -10.32 -7.05
N VAL A 220 -12.54 -11.11 -7.54
CA VAL A 220 -13.32 -12.04 -6.70
C VAL A 220 -12.41 -13.13 -6.09
N HIS A 221 -11.45 -13.63 -6.87
CA HIS A 221 -10.45 -14.58 -6.36
C HIS A 221 -9.65 -13.97 -5.20
N THR A 222 -9.15 -12.75 -5.38
CA THR A 222 -8.42 -12.00 -4.34
C THR A 222 -9.24 -11.87 -3.06
N ILE A 223 -10.50 -11.40 -3.16
CA ILE A 223 -11.38 -11.24 -1.98
C ILE A 223 -11.55 -12.57 -1.23
N ARG A 224 -11.69 -13.69 -1.95
CA ARG A 224 -11.81 -15.01 -1.34
C ARG A 224 -10.53 -15.41 -0.61
N MET A 225 -9.37 -15.18 -1.21
CA MET A 225 -8.07 -15.48 -0.59
C MET A 225 -7.86 -14.66 0.68
N LEU A 226 -8.19 -13.37 0.66
CA LEU A 226 -8.10 -12.48 1.81
C LEU A 226 -8.98 -12.95 2.96
N ARG A 227 -10.26 -13.23 2.68
CA ARG A 227 -11.19 -13.77 3.68
C ARG A 227 -10.71 -15.08 4.26
N LYS A 228 -10.22 -16.00 3.42
CA LYS A 228 -9.69 -17.27 3.88
C LYS A 228 -8.48 -17.05 4.80
N MET A 229 -7.51 -16.24 4.38
CA MET A 229 -6.30 -15.98 5.16
C MET A 229 -6.61 -15.44 6.56
N ILE A 230 -7.52 -14.48 6.67
CA ILE A 230 -7.92 -13.92 7.97
C ILE A 230 -8.76 -14.93 8.78
N SER A 231 -9.66 -15.68 8.14
CA SER A 231 -10.45 -16.73 8.79
C SER A 231 -9.59 -17.89 9.30
N ASP A 232 -8.50 -18.21 8.61
CA ASP A 232 -7.58 -19.27 9.02
C ASP A 232 -6.85 -18.89 10.32
N ILE A 233 -6.58 -17.59 10.56
CA ILE A 233 -6.00 -17.12 11.84
C ILE A 233 -6.91 -17.53 13.01
N VAL A 234 -8.21 -17.27 12.90
CA VAL A 234 -9.19 -17.63 13.94
C VAL A 234 -9.30 -19.16 14.06
N THR A 235 -9.31 -19.86 12.93
CA THR A 235 -9.45 -21.33 12.89
C THR A 235 -8.28 -22.02 13.59
N ASP A 236 -7.06 -21.56 13.33
CA ASP A 236 -5.84 -22.20 13.82
C ASP A 236 -5.49 -21.81 15.26
N ASN A 237 -5.83 -20.59 15.69
CA ASN A 237 -5.44 -20.07 17.01
C ASN A 237 -6.60 -20.07 18.04
N GLY A 238 -7.84 -20.25 17.57
CA GLY A 238 -9.06 -20.25 18.38
C GLY A 238 -9.63 -18.86 18.65
N GLN A 239 -10.96 -18.74 18.62
CA GLN A 239 -11.68 -17.47 18.81
C GLN A 239 -11.36 -16.79 20.15
N GLN A 240 -11.23 -17.55 21.25
CA GLN A 240 -10.93 -16.97 22.56
C GLN A 240 -9.59 -16.24 22.58
N THR A 241 -8.55 -16.84 21.99
CA THR A 241 -7.23 -16.21 21.85
C THR A 241 -7.32 -14.89 21.10
N ILE A 242 -8.11 -14.86 20.03
CA ILE A 242 -8.34 -13.65 19.22
C ILE A 242 -9.09 -12.59 20.04
N ASP A 243 -10.15 -12.98 20.75
CA ASP A 243 -10.94 -12.09 21.58
C ASP A 243 -10.08 -11.45 22.70
N ASP A 244 -9.21 -12.24 23.33
CA ASP A 244 -8.31 -11.80 24.40
C ASP A 244 -7.30 -10.75 23.91
N VAL A 245 -6.85 -10.83 22.65
CA VAL A 245 -5.93 -9.83 22.05
C VAL A 245 -6.58 -8.45 21.97
N PHE A 246 -7.88 -8.37 21.69
CA PHE A 246 -8.61 -7.10 21.52
C PHE A 246 -9.38 -6.65 22.77
N ALA A 247 -9.46 -7.49 23.81
CA ALA A 247 -10.25 -7.22 25.00
C ALA A 247 -9.78 -5.93 25.71
N GLY A 248 -10.67 -4.93 25.79
CA GLY A 248 -10.41 -3.65 26.45
C GLY A 248 -9.35 -2.77 25.75
N LYS A 249 -9.02 -3.05 24.49
CA LYS A 249 -8.03 -2.31 23.69
C LYS A 249 -8.70 -1.27 22.79
N LYS A 250 -7.95 -0.23 22.42
CA LYS A 250 -8.34 0.77 21.41
C LYS A 250 -8.33 0.22 19.98
N ALA A 251 -7.60 -0.87 19.75
CA ALA A 251 -7.57 -1.53 18.47
C ALA A 251 -8.90 -2.25 18.20
N THR A 252 -9.46 -2.01 17.02
CA THR A 252 -10.67 -2.70 16.54
C THR A 252 -10.35 -4.18 16.28
N SER A 253 -11.32 -5.06 16.52
CA SER A 253 -11.20 -6.51 16.30
C SER A 253 -11.33 -6.91 14.82
N SER A 254 -10.75 -6.09 13.96
CA SER A 254 -10.80 -6.20 12.50
C SER A 254 -9.44 -5.88 11.89
N ILE A 255 -9.19 -6.43 10.71
CA ILE A 255 -7.97 -6.19 9.95
C ILE A 255 -8.31 -5.43 8.68
N LEU A 256 -7.59 -4.33 8.43
CA LEU A 256 -7.59 -3.67 7.15
C LEU A 256 -6.60 -4.38 6.21
N CYS A 257 -7.11 -5.12 5.24
CA CYS A 257 -6.30 -5.77 4.21
C CYS A 257 -6.04 -4.78 3.05
N VAL A 258 -4.77 -4.47 2.80
CA VAL A 258 -4.32 -3.62 1.67
C VAL A 258 -3.44 -4.43 0.73
N ALA A 259 -3.71 -4.37 -0.58
CA ALA A 259 -2.89 -5.05 -1.58
C ALA A 259 -2.92 -4.36 -2.96
N PHE A 260 -1.80 -4.43 -3.68
CA PHE A 260 -1.63 -3.99 -5.06
C PHE A 260 -1.21 -5.18 -5.91
N ILE A 261 -2.15 -5.76 -6.65
CA ILE A 261 -1.90 -7.02 -7.33
C ILE A 261 -1.92 -6.78 -8.84
N PRO A 262 -0.81 -7.02 -9.53
CA PRO A 262 -0.75 -6.90 -10.98
C PRO A 262 -1.58 -8.02 -11.60
N THR A 263 -2.36 -7.72 -12.62
CA THR A 263 -3.07 -8.74 -13.40
C THR A 263 -3.18 -8.33 -14.85
N VAL A 264 -3.49 -9.29 -15.73
CA VAL A 264 -3.77 -9.02 -17.13
C VAL A 264 -5.22 -9.38 -17.40
N ALA A 265 -6.02 -8.41 -17.84
CA ALA A 265 -7.43 -8.63 -18.15
C ALA A 265 -7.86 -7.80 -19.36
N ARG A 266 -8.99 -8.16 -19.96
CA ARG A 266 -9.61 -7.31 -20.99
C ARG A 266 -10.06 -5.99 -20.38
N ASN A 267 -9.60 -4.89 -20.95
CA ASN A 267 -10.07 -3.56 -20.62
C ASN A 267 -11.55 -3.43 -21.03
N PRO A 268 -12.46 -3.03 -20.14
CA PRO A 268 -13.88 -2.94 -20.45
C PRO A 268 -14.20 -1.89 -21.53
N ASP A 269 -13.34 -0.88 -21.67
CA ASP A 269 -13.55 0.23 -22.61
C ASP A 269 -13.05 -0.12 -24.02
N THR A 270 -11.90 -0.80 -24.12
CA THR A 270 -11.21 -1.04 -25.40
C THR A 270 -11.27 -2.49 -25.88
N GLY A 271 -11.64 -3.44 -25.01
CA GLY A 271 -11.64 -4.89 -25.31
C GLY A 271 -10.25 -5.54 -25.39
N ASN A 272 -9.19 -4.74 -25.37
CA ASN A 272 -7.80 -5.18 -25.44
C ASN A 272 -7.34 -5.74 -24.11
N ALA A 273 -6.46 -6.75 -24.16
CA ALA A 273 -5.75 -7.21 -22.98
C ALA A 273 -4.80 -6.12 -22.51
N VAL A 274 -4.89 -5.75 -21.24
CA VAL A 274 -4.02 -4.76 -20.63
C VAL A 274 -3.58 -5.26 -19.26
N VAL A 275 -2.36 -4.90 -18.89
CA VAL A 275 -1.93 -5.00 -17.50
C VAL A 275 -2.68 -3.94 -16.69
N MET A 276 -3.27 -4.33 -15.57
CA MET A 276 -3.95 -3.43 -14.66
C MET A 276 -3.70 -3.81 -13.20
N PRO A 277 -3.66 -2.85 -12.28
CA PRO A 277 -3.54 -3.13 -10.86
C PRO A 277 -4.92 -3.42 -10.26
N LEU A 278 -5.07 -4.58 -9.64
CA LEU A 278 -6.12 -4.80 -8.64
C LEU A 278 -5.67 -4.14 -7.34
N LYS A 279 -6.37 -3.07 -6.98
CA LYS A 279 -6.14 -2.33 -5.73
C LYS A 279 -7.18 -2.76 -4.73
N VAL A 280 -6.76 -3.28 -3.58
CA VAL A 280 -7.68 -3.76 -2.53
C VAL A 280 -7.44 -2.99 -1.23
N ALA A 281 -8.52 -2.48 -0.65
CA ALA A 281 -8.60 -2.01 0.72
C ALA A 281 -9.90 -2.55 1.32
N MET A 282 -9.79 -3.59 2.15
CA MET A 282 -10.92 -4.36 2.65
C MET A 282 -10.81 -4.61 4.14
N VAL A 283 -11.85 -4.31 4.90
CA VAL A 283 -11.92 -4.65 6.32
C VAL A 283 -12.49 -6.06 6.48
N ILE A 284 -11.82 -6.88 7.28
CA ILE A 284 -12.26 -8.24 7.63
C ILE A 284 -12.31 -8.38 9.15
N HIS A 285 -13.48 -8.75 9.67
CA HIS A 285 -13.69 -8.91 11.11
C HIS A 285 -13.08 -10.23 11.60
N LEU A 286 -12.30 -10.15 12.68
CA LEU A 286 -11.76 -11.30 13.41
C LEU A 286 -12.64 -11.67 14.61
N SER A 287 -13.32 -10.68 15.18
CA SER A 287 -14.26 -10.84 16.28
C SER A 287 -15.35 -9.75 16.22
N ALA A 288 -16.50 -10.04 16.84
CA ALA A 288 -17.62 -9.12 16.96
C ALA A 288 -17.54 -8.18 18.18
N ASN A 289 -16.53 -8.36 19.05
CA ASN A 289 -16.49 -7.69 20.36
C ASN A 289 -16.16 -6.19 20.27
N SER A 290 -15.33 -5.77 19.32
CA SER A 290 -14.88 -4.39 19.15
C SER A 290 -14.84 -3.98 17.67
N PRO A 291 -15.99 -3.94 16.96
CA PRO A 291 -16.01 -3.58 15.55
C PRO A 291 -15.55 -2.12 15.34
N PRO A 292 -15.00 -1.78 14.17
CA PRO A 292 -14.66 -0.40 13.84
C PRO A 292 -15.88 0.52 13.92
N SER A 293 -15.65 1.73 14.42
CA SER A 293 -16.65 2.78 14.46
C SER A 293 -17.14 3.15 13.06
N ILE A 294 -18.34 3.73 12.99
CA ILE A 294 -18.89 4.27 11.74
C ILE A 294 -17.93 5.30 11.12
N ALA A 295 -17.27 6.12 11.96
CA ALA A 295 -16.33 7.13 11.49
C ALA A 295 -15.06 6.50 10.88
N MET A 296 -14.48 5.48 11.51
CA MET A 296 -13.36 4.74 10.94
C MET A 296 -13.74 4.03 9.63
N MET A 297 -14.90 3.38 9.58
CA MET A 297 -15.38 2.73 8.36
C MET A 297 -15.62 3.73 7.22
N ALA A 298 -16.16 4.92 7.53
CA ALA A 298 -16.34 5.98 6.56
C ALA A 298 -15.00 6.52 6.03
N GLU A 299 -14.00 6.67 6.91
CA GLU A 299 -12.65 7.09 6.52
C GLU A 299 -11.98 6.04 5.60
N ILE A 300 -11.97 4.78 6.00
CA ILE A 300 -11.43 3.67 5.20
C ILE A 300 -12.13 3.58 3.85
N LYS A 301 -13.46 3.74 3.83
CA LYS A 301 -14.24 3.76 2.59
C LYS A 301 -13.83 4.93 1.69
N GLY A 302 -13.70 6.13 2.24
CA GLY A 302 -13.25 7.30 1.48
C GLY A 302 -11.84 7.14 0.92
N ALA A 303 -10.92 6.59 1.71
CA ALA A 303 -9.57 6.28 1.26
C ALA A 303 -9.58 5.24 0.13
N ASN A 304 -10.38 4.18 0.24
CA ASN A 304 -10.57 3.20 -0.82
C ASN A 304 -11.18 3.83 -2.08
N ASP A 305 -12.20 4.69 -1.95
CA ASP A 305 -12.81 5.37 -3.10
C ASP A 305 -11.77 6.21 -3.86
N ILE A 306 -10.88 6.93 -3.16
CA ILE A 306 -9.74 7.65 -3.76
C ILE A 306 -8.72 6.68 -4.37
N MET A 307 -8.44 5.56 -3.69
CA MET A 307 -7.54 4.52 -4.18
C MET A 307 -7.98 4.06 -5.56
N GLN A 308 -9.28 3.80 -5.76
CA GLN A 308 -9.83 3.34 -7.03
C GLN A 308 -9.93 4.44 -8.10
N THR A 309 -10.30 5.67 -7.73
CA THR A 309 -10.74 6.70 -8.68
C THR A 309 -9.66 7.69 -9.11
N VAL A 310 -8.64 7.95 -8.29
CA VAL A 310 -7.59 8.91 -8.68
C VAL A 310 -6.58 8.20 -9.58
N LEU A 311 -6.83 8.26 -10.88
CA LEU A 311 -5.86 8.04 -11.93
C LEU A 311 -5.99 9.24 -12.87
N VAL A 312 -4.87 9.92 -13.11
CA VAL A 312 -4.78 11.02 -14.09
C VAL A 312 -4.67 10.41 -15.48
#